data_AF-A0A239SFQ1-F1
#
_entry.id   AF-A0A239SFQ1-F1
#
_cell.length_a   1.000
_cell.length_b   1.000
_cell.length_c   1.000
_cell.angle_alpha   90.00
_cell.angle_beta   90.00
_cell.angle_gamma   90.00
#
_symmetry.space_group_name_H-M   'P 1'
#
loop_
_entity.id
_entity.type
_entity.pdbx_description
1 polymer ?
#
loop_
_entity_poly.entity_id
_entity_poly.type
_entity_poly.pdbx_seq_one_letter_code
_entity_poly.pdbx_strand_id
1 'polypeptide(L)' 'MLTTVYCQFSDATESAIVSVFACLQDPTDWPHQGEVTSDDSRYIAYFDGVGKDLQRHMLKPGE' A
#
# COMPACT_ATOMS: atom_id res chain seq x y z
N MET A 1 14.79 8.28 -0.96
CA MET A 1 14.26 8.78 -2.24
C MET A 1 12.95 8.05 -2.35
N LEU A 2 11.81 8.73 -2.36
CA LEU A 2 10.53 8.05 -2.14
C LEU A 2 10.30 6.91 -3.12
N THR A 3 10.07 5.72 -2.56
CA THR A 3 9.83 4.50 -3.32
C THR A 3 8.33 4.36 -3.63
N THR A 4 8.00 3.86 -4.82
CA THR A 4 6.63 3.55 -5.20
C THR A 4 6.12 2.29 -4.48
N VAL A 5 4.92 2.37 -3.93
CA VAL A 5 4.16 1.27 -3.32
C VAL A 5 2.98 0.93 -4.22
N TYR A 6 2.90 -0.32 -4.66
CA TYR A 6 1.71 -0.85 -5.33
C TYR A 6 0.71 -1.31 -4.27
N CYS A 7 -0.53 -0.85 -4.37
CA CYS A 7 -1.54 -1.12 -3.36
C CYS A 7 -2.91 -1.35 -3.96
N GLN A 8 -3.80 -1.92 -3.15
CA GLN A 8 -5.23 -1.94 -3.39
C GLN A 8 -5.92 -1.00 -2.41
N PHE A 9 -6.82 -0.17 -2.93
CA PHE A 9 -7.73 0.64 -2.15
C PHE A 9 -9.03 -0.11 -1.83
N SER A 10 -9.73 0.32 -0.78
CA SER A 10 -11.02 -0.25 -0.41
C SER A 10 -12.09 -0.11 -1.50
N ASP A 11 -11.99 0.97 -2.29
CA ASP A 11 -12.94 1.35 -3.33
C ASP A 11 -12.31 2.41 -4.26
N ALA A 12 -13.10 2.90 -5.22
CA ALA A 12 -12.68 3.87 -6.22
C ALA A 12 -12.40 5.29 -5.68
N THR A 13 -12.67 5.59 -4.40
CA THR A 13 -12.33 6.89 -3.77
C THR A 13 -10.88 6.97 -3.33
N GLU A 14 -10.17 5.83 -3.32
CA GLU A 14 -8.76 5.72 -2.94
C GLU A 14 -8.46 6.23 -1.52
N SER A 15 -9.44 6.18 -0.62
CA SER A 15 -9.34 6.76 0.73
C SER A 15 -8.55 5.89 1.72
N ALA A 16 -8.58 4.55 1.55
CA ALA A 16 -7.90 3.61 2.44
C ALA A 16 -7.24 2.48 1.66
N ILE A 17 -6.00 2.14 2.03
CA ILE A 17 -5.29 0.97 1.50
C ILE A 17 -5.70 -0.27 2.31
N VAL A 18 -6.04 -1.35 1.61
CA VAL A 18 -6.43 -2.65 2.20
C VAL A 18 -5.44 -3.77 1.89
N SER A 19 -4.55 -3.58 0.92
CA SER A 19 -3.47 -4.52 0.59
C SER A 19 -2.31 -3.81 -0.10
N VAL A 20 -1.10 -4.37 0.05
CA VAL A 20 0.13 -3.88 -0.58
C VAL A 20 0.81 -5.03 -1.32
N PHE A 21 1.34 -4.74 -2.50
CA PHE A 21 1.92 -5.73 -3.40
C PHE A 21 3.34 -5.34 -3.81
N ALA A 22 4.10 -6.34 -4.28
CA ALA A 22 5.41 -6.12 -4.86
C ALA A 22 5.35 -5.54 -6.30
N CYS A 23 4.20 -5.67 -6.97
CA CYS A 23 3.93 -5.18 -8.33
C CYS A 23 2.41 -5.00 -8.54
N LEU A 24 2.02 -4.43 -9.68
CA LEU A 24 0.62 -4.43 -10.13
C LEU A 24 0.07 -5.87 -10.25
N GLN A 25 -1.18 -6.06 -9.85
CA GLN A 25 -1.95 -7.31 -9.94
C GLN A 25 -3.00 -7.23 -11.05
N ASP A 26 -3.63 -8.36 -11.40
CA ASP A 26 -4.76 -8.37 -12.32
C ASP A 26 -5.95 -7.57 -11.74
N PRO A 27 -6.42 -6.51 -12.41
CA PRO A 27 -7.52 -5.68 -11.90
C PRO A 27 -8.88 -6.40 -11.88
N THR A 28 -9.01 -7.55 -12.55
CA THR A 28 -10.22 -8.39 -12.51
C THR A 28 -10.38 -9.06 -11.15
N ASP A 29 -9.27 -9.54 -10.58
CA ASP A 29 -9.26 -10.20 -9.27
C ASP A 29 -9.04 -9.20 -8.13
N TRP A 30 -8.27 -8.15 -8.39
CA TRP A 30 -7.89 -7.11 -7.42
C TRP A 30 -8.29 -5.74 -7.96
N PRO A 31 -9.57 -5.34 -7.87
CA PRO A 31 -10.01 -4.03 -8.34
C PRO A 31 -9.48 -2.91 -7.44
N HIS A 32 -9.55 -1.66 -7.92
CA HIS A 32 -9.16 -0.45 -7.18
C HIS A 32 -7.68 -0.42 -6.78
N GLN A 33 -6.80 -0.83 -7.68
CA GLN A 33 -5.35 -0.73 -7.46
C GLN A 33 -4.82 0.66 -7.80
N GLY A 34 -3.70 1.02 -7.19
CA GLY A 34 -2.96 2.20 -7.54
C GLY A 34 -1.54 2.20 -6.99
N GLU A 35 -0.84 3.28 -7.29
CA GLU A 35 0.54 3.55 -6.88
C GLU A 35 0.56 4.76 -5.96
N VAL A 36 1.21 4.62 -4.82
CA VAL A 36 1.46 5.73 -3.88
C VAL A 36 2.95 5.80 -3.54
N THR A 37 3.40 6.92 -3.01
CA THR A 37 4.78 7.05 -2.49
C THR A 37 4.90 6.46 -1.09
N SER A 38 6.11 6.07 -0.70
CA SER A 38 6.40 5.50 0.62
C SER A 38 6.10 6.44 1.79
N ASP A 39 5.93 7.74 1.56
CA ASP A 39 5.51 8.73 2.57
C ASP A 39 4.01 9.06 2.52
N ASP A 40 3.22 8.40 1.67
CA ASP A 40 1.77 8.64 1.59
C ASP A 40 1.10 8.29 2.92
N SER A 41 0.30 9.22 3.43
CA SER A 41 -0.43 9.06 4.71
C SER A 41 -1.29 7.79 4.77
N ARG A 42 -1.84 7.34 3.63
CA ARG A 42 -2.65 6.12 3.52
C ARG A 42 -1.77 4.87 3.65
N TYR A 43 -0.55 4.91 3.10
CA TYR A 43 0.41 3.82 3.26
C TYR A 43 0.93 3.74 4.70
N ILE A 44 1.24 4.88 5.31
CA ILE A 44 1.62 4.96 6.72
C ILE A 44 0.53 4.35 7.60
N ALA A 45 -0.74 4.73 7.39
CA ALA A 45 -1.86 4.19 8.15
C ALA A 45 -2.01 2.66 7.98
N TYR A 46 -1.82 2.13 6.76
CA TYR A 46 -1.81 0.68 6.52
C TYR A 46 -0.63 -0.01 7.21
N PHE A 47 0.59 0.53 7.07
CA PHE A 47 1.81 -0.01 7.68
C PHE A 47 1.68 -0.07 9.21
N ASP A 48 1.17 0.99 9.84
CA ASP A 48 0.96 1.05 11.29
C ASP A 48 -0.17 0.11 11.77
N GLY A 49 -1.13 -0.17 10.90
CA GLY A 49 -2.27 -1.06 11.18
C GLY A 49 -1.93 -2.56 11.11
N VAL A 50 -0.88 -2.94 10.39
CA VAL A 50 -0.44 -4.35 10.33
C VAL A 50 0.47 -4.69 11.52
N GLY A 51 0.55 -5.98 11.86
CA GLY A 51 1.40 -6.44 12.96
C GLY A 51 2.89 -6.16 12.74
N LYS A 52 3.64 -5.90 13.82
CA LYS A 52 5.08 -5.60 13.78
C LYS A 52 5.93 -6.67 13.09
N ASP A 53 5.52 -7.93 13.16
CA ASP A 53 6.19 -9.03 12.47
C ASP A 53 6.04 -8.98 10.95
N LEU A 54 5.01 -8.30 10.44
CA LEU A 54 4.83 -8.05 9.01
C LEU A 54 5.59 -6.79 8.58
N GLN A 55 5.55 -5.73 9.39
CA GLN A 55 6.24 -4.46 9.13
C GLN A 55 7.73 -4.64 8.79
N ARG A 56 8.43 -5.59 9.44
CA ARG A 56 9.85 -5.88 9.18
C ARG A 56 10.15 -6.37 7.75
N HIS A 57 9.13 -6.83 7.02
CA HIS A 57 9.23 -7.35 5.66
C HIS A 57 8.67 -6.39 4.61
N MET A 58 8.20 -5.22 5.06
CA MET A 58 7.64 -4.19 4.20
C MET A 58 8.66 -3.07 4.00
N LEU A 59 8.48 -2.32 2.92
CA LEU A 59 9.15 -1.04 2.72
C LEU A 59 8.84 -0.12 3.93
N LYS A 60 9.83 0.60 4.46
CA LYS A 60 9.54 1.52 5.57
C LYS A 60 8.99 2.83 5.03
N PRO A 61 8.09 3.49 5.76
CA PRO A 61 7.60 4.79 5.35
C PRO A 61 8.73 5.81 5.14
N GLY A 62 8.67 6.54 4.02
CA GLY A 62 9.62 7.58 3.63
C GLY A 62 10.96 7.10 3.04
N GLU A 63 11.20 5.80 2.91
CA GLU A 63 12.41 5.26 2.27
C GLU A 63 12.41 5.43 0.73
#